data_AF-A0A7S3GTQ1-F1
#
_entry.id   AF-A0A7S3GTQ1-F1
#
_cell.length_a   1.000
_cell.length_b   1.000
_cell.length_c   1.000
_cell.angle_alpha   90.00
_cell.angle_beta   90.00
_cell.angle_gamma   90.00
#
_symmetry.space_group_name_H-M   'P 1'
#
loop_
_entity.id
_entity.type
_entity.pdbx_description
1 polymer ?
#
loop_
_entity_poly.entity_id
_entity_poly.type
_entity_poly.pdbx_seq_one_letter_code
_entity_poly.pdbx_strand_id
1 'polypeptide(L)'
;GIFRCAHSIKGGSATFGFSDVAELTHQMESLLDRLRRHELQPIPQMVDVLLESADASRSLLARHQAGGQGEAVSTASLVRRISDLAAGLVPGDAPVAAVVAPPPSPTVAAAPTPKVVAPVAAGQARQLEI
;
A
#
# COMPACT_ATOMS: atom_id res chain seq x y z
N GLY A 1 -0.47 -0.24 14.28
CA GLY A 1 -0.26 0.00 12.84
C GLY A 1 1.19 0.38 12.59
N ILE A 2 1.71 0.10 11.39
CA ILE A 2 3.15 0.20 11.05
C ILE A 2 3.73 1.59 11.35
N PHE A 3 3.01 2.67 11.04
CA PHE A 3 3.41 4.06 11.37
C PHE A 3 3.69 4.25 12.88
N ARG A 4 2.81 3.76 13.76
CA ARG A 4 3.01 3.88 15.22
C ARG A 4 4.24 3.10 15.68
N CYS A 5 4.51 1.93 15.08
CA CYS A 5 5.70 1.16 15.40
C CYS A 5 6.98 1.92 15.04
N ALA A 6 7.05 2.48 13.83
CA ALA A 6 8.18 3.31 13.39
C ALA A 6 8.39 4.51 14.33
N HIS A 7 7.30 5.21 14.66
CA HIS A 7 7.33 6.37 15.58
C HIS A 7 7.84 6.00 16.98
N SER A 8 7.39 4.87 17.54
CA SER A 8 7.87 4.40 18.84
C SER A 8 9.36 4.02 18.81
N ILE A 9 9.83 3.36 17.75
CA ILE A 9 11.25 2.98 17.62
C ILE A 9 12.11 4.24 17.49
N LYS A 10 11.71 5.21 16.67
CA LYS A 10 12.38 6.52 16.56
C LYS A 10 12.54 7.19 17.92
N GLY A 11 11.44 7.29 18.69
CA GLY A 11 11.44 7.92 20.01
C GLY A 11 12.34 7.20 21.01
N GLY A 12 12.28 5.86 21.04
CA GLY A 12 13.16 5.05 21.88
C GLY A 12 14.63 5.22 21.52
N SER A 13 14.98 5.06 20.24
CA SER A 13 16.35 5.19 19.74
C SER A 13 16.94 6.57 19.97
N ALA A 14 16.15 7.64 19.80
CA ALA A 14 16.60 9.00 20.12
C ALA A 14 16.88 9.18 21.62
N THR A 15 16.07 8.56 22.49
CA THR A 15 16.26 8.61 23.95
C THR A 15 17.55 7.90 24.38
N PHE A 16 17.89 6.77 23.75
CA PHE A 16 19.10 6.01 24.03
C PHE A 16 20.35 6.49 23.27
N GLY A 17 20.21 7.49 22.38
CA GLY A 17 21.32 8.02 21.59
C GLY A 17 21.75 7.13 20.42
N PHE A 18 20.91 6.18 19.97
CA PHE A 18 21.16 5.35 18.78
C PHE A 18 20.83 6.14 17.53
N SER A 19 21.73 7.06 17.16
CA SER A 19 21.51 8.06 16.11
C SER A 19 21.25 7.44 14.73
N ASP A 20 21.93 6.35 14.40
CA ASP A 20 21.74 5.58 13.17
C ASP A 20 20.35 4.94 13.07
N VAL A 21 19.85 4.35 14.16
CA VAL A 21 18.49 3.80 14.23
C VAL A 21 17.46 4.93 14.17
N ALA A 22 17.70 6.03 14.88
CA ALA A 22 16.81 7.18 14.91
C ALA A 22 16.68 7.84 13.53
N GLU A 23 17.79 7.98 12.79
CA GLU A 23 17.80 8.52 11.43
C GLU A 23 17.02 7.64 10.47
N LEU A 24 17.31 6.33 10.45
CA LEU A 24 16.64 5.40 9.54
C LEU A 24 15.13 5.36 9.80
N THR A 25 14.73 5.25 11.06
CA THR A 25 13.31 5.19 11.43
C THR A 25 12.57 6.51 11.21
N HIS A 26 13.26 7.64 11.29
CA HIS A 26 12.69 8.92 10.90
C HIS A 26 12.34 8.93 9.40
N GLN A 27 13.21 8.44 8.52
CA GLN A 27 12.88 8.38 7.09
C GLN A 27 11.73 7.41 6.79
N MET A 28 11.67 6.28 7.49
CA MET A 28 10.53 5.37 7.42
C MET A 28 9.22 6.06 7.82
N GLU A 29 9.24 6.83 8.90
CA GLU A 29 8.07 7.59 9.37
C GLU A 29 7.62 8.62 8.34
N SER A 30 8.56 9.35 7.73
CA SER A 30 8.26 10.35 6.69
C SER A 30 7.57 9.70 5.48
N LEU A 31 8.11 8.60 4.94
CA LEU A 31 7.48 7.91 3.81
C LEU A 31 6.09 7.38 4.18
N LEU A 32 5.96 6.75 5.35
CA LEU A 32 4.69 6.22 5.84
C LEU A 32 3.64 7.31 6.10
N ASP A 33 4.05 8.50 6.56
CA ASP A 33 3.11 9.61 6.78
C ASP A 33 2.53 10.09 5.45
N ARG A 34 3.37 10.27 4.42
CA ARG A 34 2.92 10.69 3.08
C ARG A 34 1.98 9.66 2.46
N LEU A 35 2.28 8.37 2.58
CA LEU A 35 1.40 7.30 2.12
C LEU A 35 0.06 7.30 2.87
N ARG A 36 0.10 7.49 4.20
CA ARG A 36 -1.10 7.57 5.05
C ARG A 36 -2.00 8.76 4.68
N ARG A 37 -1.39 9.88 4.29
CA ARG A 37 -2.09 11.10 3.88
C ARG A 37 -2.53 11.09 2.41
N HIS A 38 -2.27 10.00 1.68
CA HIS A 38 -2.53 9.89 0.24
C HIS A 38 -1.80 10.95 -0.61
N GLU A 39 -0.67 11.47 -0.12
CA GLU A 39 0.19 12.40 -0.86
C GLU A 39 1.09 11.69 -1.89
N LEU A 40 1.28 10.38 -1.72
CA LEU A 40 2.00 9.50 -2.61
C LEU A 40 1.15 8.29 -2.95
N GLN A 41 1.24 7.83 -4.20
CA GLN A 41 0.72 6.53 -4.59
C GLN A 41 1.69 5.43 -4.16
N PRO A 42 1.23 4.38 -3.45
CA PRO A 42 2.09 3.26 -3.08
C PRO A 42 2.60 2.54 -4.33
N ILE A 43 3.92 2.34 -4.41
CA ILE A 43 4.57 1.53 -5.45
C ILE A 43 5.39 0.40 -4.81
N PRO A 44 5.66 -0.72 -5.52
CA PRO A 44 6.41 -1.86 -4.98
C PRO A 44 7.75 -1.47 -4.34
N GLN A 45 8.49 -0.56 -4.98
CA GLN A 45 9.79 -0.07 -4.51
C GLN A 45 9.72 0.59 -3.12
N MET A 46 8.58 1.21 -2.79
CA MET A 46 8.35 1.76 -1.44
C MET A 46 8.15 0.66 -0.40
N VAL A 47 7.50 -0.44 -0.76
CA VAL A 47 7.34 -1.59 0.13
C VAL A 47 8.69 -2.25 0.37
N ASP A 48 9.45 -2.48 -0.71
CA ASP A 48 10.77 -3.10 -0.64
C ASP A 48 11.72 -2.29 0.25
N VAL A 49 11.79 -0.97 0.07
CA VAL A 49 12.66 -0.12 0.88
C VAL A 49 12.23 -0.08 2.34
N LEU A 50 10.92 -0.15 2.64
CA LEU A 50 10.41 -0.18 4.00
C LEU A 50 10.75 -1.50 4.71
N LEU A 51 10.69 -2.64 4.01
CA LEU A 51 11.08 -3.94 4.53
C LEU A 51 12.59 -3.99 4.80
N GLU A 52 13.40 -3.56 3.83
CA GLU A 52 14.86 -3.46 3.98
C GLU A 52 15.24 -2.54 5.16
N SER A 53 14.51 -1.43 5.35
CA SER A 53 14.71 -0.53 6.49
C SER A 53 14.32 -1.15 7.83
N ALA A 54 13.31 -2.01 7.86
CA ALA A 54 12.93 -2.74 9.08
C ALA A 54 14.01 -3.75 9.48
N ASP A 55 14.59 -4.47 8.51
CA ASP A 55 15.67 -5.44 8.76
C ASP A 55 16.97 -4.73 9.18
N ALA A 56 17.31 -3.62 8.53
CA ALA A 56 18.44 -2.78 8.91
C ALA A 56 18.24 -2.19 10.32
N SER A 57 17.05 -1.69 10.66
CA SER A 57 16.75 -1.17 12.00
C SER A 57 16.93 -2.24 13.08
N ARG A 58 16.50 -3.49 12.81
CA ARG A 58 16.69 -4.62 13.71
C ARG A 58 18.17 -4.95 13.91
N SER A 59 18.94 -4.95 12.82
CA SER A 59 20.38 -5.24 12.85
C SER A 59 21.16 -4.18 13.62
N LEU A 60 20.87 -2.90 13.39
CA LEU A 60 21.48 -1.79 14.12
C LEU A 60 21.14 -1.86 15.62
N LEU A 61 19.88 -2.11 15.97
CA LEU A 61 19.48 -2.26 17.36
C LEU A 61 20.18 -3.44 18.04
N ALA A 62 20.29 -4.58 17.36
CA ALA A 62 21.02 -5.74 17.89
C ALA A 62 22.50 -5.44 18.14
N ARG A 63 23.13 -4.65 17.26
CA ARG A 63 24.52 -4.20 17.44
C ARG A 63 24.67 -3.29 18.66
N HIS A 64 23.76 -2.32 18.84
CA HIS A 64 23.75 -1.46 20.02
C HIS A 64 23.56 -2.26 21.31
N GLN A 65 22.67 -3.26 21.30
CA GLN A 65 22.46 -4.18 22.41
C GLN A 65 23.70 -5.03 22.73
N ALA A 66 24.50 -5.37 21.71
CA ALA A 66 25.77 -6.08 21.86
C ALA A 66 26.95 -5.16 22.24
N GLY A 67 26.71 -3.88 22.55
CA GLY A 67 27.76 -2.93 22.92
C GLY A 67 28.61 -2.44 21.74
N GLY A 68 28.03 -2.37 20.54
CA GLY A 68 28.70 -1.87 19.33
C GLY A 68 29.56 -2.92 18.61
N GLN A 69 29.64 -4.14 19.14
CA GLN A 69 30.41 -5.25 18.59
C GLN A 69 29.80 -5.76 17.28
N GLY A 70 30.65 -6.12 16.30
CA GLY A 70 30.24 -6.60 14.99
C GLY A 70 30.47 -5.59 13.85
N GLU A 71 30.24 -6.06 12.63
CA GLU A 71 30.46 -5.28 11.41
C GLU A 71 29.54 -4.06 11.34
N ALA A 72 30.10 -2.94 10.88
CA ALA A 72 29.33 -1.73 10.69
C ALA A 72 28.42 -1.84 9.46
N VAL A 73 27.12 -1.99 9.70
CA VAL A 73 26.11 -1.94 8.63
C VAL A 73 25.98 -0.50 8.18
N SER A 74 26.49 -0.19 6.98
CA SER A 74 26.24 1.11 6.36
C SER A 74 24.80 1.18 5.87
N THR A 75 24.04 2.15 6.38
CA THR A 75 22.65 2.42 5.96
C THR A 75 22.53 3.64 5.04
N ALA A 76 23.64 4.30 4.68
CA ALA A 76 23.62 5.56 3.95
C ALA A 76 22.88 5.48 2.60
N SER A 77 23.10 4.40 1.83
CA SER A 77 22.41 4.18 0.56
C SER A 77 20.91 3.94 0.76
N LEU A 78 20.55 3.22 1.83
CA LEU A 78 19.17 2.92 2.18
C LEU A 78 18.43 4.18 2.62
N VAL A 79 19.01 4.97 3.55
CA VAL A 79 18.53 6.28 4.00
C VAL A 79 18.27 7.20 2.81
N ARG A 80 19.19 7.26 1.86
CA ARG A 80 19.01 8.04 0.63
C ARG A 80 17.82 7.53 -0.19
N ARG A 81 17.75 6.23 -0.47
CA ARG A 81 16.66 5.64 -1.27
C ARG A 81 15.28 5.92 -0.67
N ILE A 82 15.14 5.76 0.65
CA ILE A 82 13.87 6.03 1.32
C ILE A 82 13.54 7.52 1.36
N SER A 83 14.55 8.39 1.52
CA SER A 83 14.38 9.85 1.45
C SER A 83 13.95 10.31 0.05
N ASP A 84 14.56 9.77 -1.01
CA ASP A 84 14.20 10.09 -2.40
C ASP A 84 12.75 9.69 -2.67
N LEU A 85 12.36 8.46 -2.31
CA LEU A 85 10.98 7.99 -2.43
C LEU A 85 10.00 8.81 -1.57
N ALA A 86 10.41 9.18 -0.35
CA ALA A 86 9.65 10.07 0.53
C ALA A 86 9.59 11.51 0.01
N ALA A 87 10.44 11.91 -0.94
CA ALA A 87 10.33 13.18 -1.67
C ALA A 87 9.50 13.04 -2.96
N GLY A 88 9.06 11.83 -3.32
CA GLY A 88 8.38 11.53 -4.58
C GLY A 88 9.34 11.40 -5.76
N LEU A 89 10.65 11.34 -5.51
CA LEU A 89 11.66 11.04 -6.50
C LEU A 89 11.73 9.53 -6.65
N VAL A 90 11.16 9.01 -7.73
CA VAL A 90 11.36 7.62 -8.13
C VAL A 90 12.60 7.58 -9.02
N PRO A 91 13.70 6.91 -8.61
CA PRO A 91 14.86 6.74 -9.48
C PRO A 91 14.41 6.12 -10.80
N GLY A 92 14.74 6.81 -11.89
CA GLY A 92 14.24 6.64 -13.25
C GLY A 92 13.56 5.31 -13.58
N ASP A 93 12.27 5.40 -13.89
CA ASP A 93 11.62 4.44 -14.76
C ASP A 93 11.61 5.01 -16.18
N ALA A 94 12.22 4.26 -17.12
CA ALA A 94 11.62 4.20 -18.45
C ALA A 94 10.16 3.77 -18.24
N PRO A 95 9.19 4.31 -18.98
CA PRO A 95 7.78 4.24 -18.60
C PRO A 95 7.32 2.79 -18.53
N VAL A 96 7.21 2.21 -17.32
CA VAL A 96 6.37 1.04 -17.11
C VAL A 96 4.95 1.56 -17.24
N ALA A 97 4.37 1.22 -18.39
CA ALA A 97 3.00 1.46 -18.74
C ALA A 97 2.12 1.32 -17.50
N ALA A 98 1.37 2.38 -17.21
CA ALA A 98 0.19 2.30 -16.38
C ALA A 98 -0.52 1.00 -16.73
N VAL A 99 -0.69 0.10 -15.75
CA VAL A 99 -1.72 -0.91 -15.85
C VAL A 99 -3.03 -0.13 -15.85
N VAL A 100 -3.43 0.28 -17.04
CA VAL A 100 -4.76 0.70 -17.40
C VAL A 100 -5.64 -0.46 -16.97
N ALA A 101 -6.41 -0.26 -15.92
CA ALA A 101 -7.58 -1.07 -15.65
C ALA A 101 -8.36 -1.16 -16.98
N PRO A 102 -8.70 -2.36 -17.48
CA PRO A 102 -9.45 -2.46 -18.72
C PRO A 102 -10.73 -1.64 -18.57
N PRO A 103 -11.06 -0.76 -19.54
CA PRO A 103 -12.33 -0.06 -19.51
C PRO A 103 -13.48 -1.10 -19.52
N PRO A 104 -14.61 -0.84 -18.85
CA PRO A 104 -15.79 -1.68 -19.03
C PRO A 104 -16.17 -1.62 -20.52
N SER A 105 -16.15 -2.77 -21.19
CA SER A 105 -16.63 -2.90 -22.57
C SER A 105 -18.05 -2.33 -22.69
N PRO A 106 -18.33 -1.40 -23.61
CA PRO A 106 -19.68 -0.99 -23.91
C PRO A 106 -20.27 -1.98 -24.92
N THR A 107 -21.13 -2.89 -24.46
CA THR A 107 -22.04 -3.61 -25.37
C THR A 107 -23.39 -2.91 -25.38
N VAL A 108 -23.55 -2.10 -26.42
CA VAL A 108 -24.73 -1.77 -27.23
C VAL A 108 -26.10 -1.79 -26.55
N ALA A 109 -26.70 -0.60 -26.51
CA ALA A 109 -28.12 -0.36 -26.30
C ALA A 109 -28.98 -1.10 -27.34
N ALA A 110 -29.96 -1.87 -26.86
CA ALA A 110 -31.11 -2.29 -27.64
C ALA A 110 -32.34 -1.48 -27.18
N ALA A 111 -32.94 -0.74 -28.10
CA ALA A 111 -34.24 -0.09 -27.97
C ALA A 111 -34.93 -0.13 -29.36
N PRO A 112 -36.27 -0.02 -29.49
CA PRO A 112 -37.36 -0.28 -28.54
C PRO A 112 -38.48 -1.21 -29.12
N THR A 113 -39.52 -1.41 -28.31
CA THR A 113 -40.79 -2.19 -28.45
C THR A 113 -41.72 -1.80 -29.62
N PRO A 114 -42.81 -2.56 -29.90
CA PRO A 114 -44.10 -2.18 -29.30
C PRO A 114 -45.04 -3.34 -28.85
N LYS A 115 -45.97 -2.94 -27.97
CA LYS A 115 -47.05 -3.68 -27.27
C LYS A 115 -48.22 -4.06 -28.19
N VAL A 116 -48.96 -5.14 -27.88
CA VAL A 116 -50.45 -5.23 -28.01
C VAL A 116 -50.99 -6.29 -27.02
N VAL A 117 -51.65 -5.89 -25.92
CA VAL A 117 -53.12 -5.96 -25.58
C VAL A 117 -53.61 -7.32 -25.05
N ALA A 118 -54.14 -7.29 -23.82
CA ALA A 118 -54.95 -8.34 -23.19
C ALA A 118 -56.38 -8.36 -23.76
N PRO A 119 -57.15 -9.46 -23.58
CA PRO A 119 -58.22 -9.35 -22.58
C PRO A 119 -58.56 -10.64 -21.82
N VAL A 120 -58.89 -10.43 -20.53
CA VAL A 120 -60.11 -10.83 -19.79
C VAL A 120 -60.85 -12.17 -20.06
N ALA A 121 -61.01 -12.90 -18.94
CA ALA A 121 -62.18 -13.64 -18.42
C ALA A 121 -62.44 -15.14 -18.69
N ALA A 122 -62.63 -15.81 -17.54
CA ALA A 122 -63.67 -16.79 -17.16
C ALA A 122 -63.63 -18.24 -17.72
N GLY A 123 -63.77 -19.21 -16.79
CA GLY A 123 -64.42 -20.50 -17.11
C GLY A 123 -63.84 -21.77 -16.47
N GLN A 124 -64.32 -22.09 -15.26
CA GLN A 124 -64.76 -23.40 -14.75
C GLN A 124 -63.91 -24.70 -14.83
N ALA A 125 -63.87 -25.33 -13.65
CA ALA A 125 -64.19 -26.73 -13.32
C ALA A 125 -63.28 -27.86 -13.83
N ARG A 126 -62.67 -28.58 -12.88
CA ARG A 126 -62.44 -30.04 -13.00
C ARG A 126 -62.82 -30.76 -11.71
N GLN A 127 -63.73 -31.73 -11.90
CA GLN A 127 -64.12 -32.81 -11.01
C GLN A 127 -62.94 -33.46 -10.27
N LEU A 128 -63.16 -33.78 -8.98
CA LEU A 128 -62.67 -35.03 -8.41
C LEU A 128 -63.80 -36.07 -8.55
N GLU A 129 -63.51 -37.14 -9.27
CA GLU A 129 -64.29 -38.39 -9.25
C GLU A 129 -63.52 -39.43 -8.43
N ILE A 130 -64.23 -40.00 -7.45
CA ILE A 130 -64.02 -41.27 -6.72
C ILE A 130 -62.88 -41.31 -5.70
#